data_AF-A0A7V2YY65-F1
#
_entry.id   AF-A0A7V2YY65-F1
#
_cell.length_a   1.000
_cell.length_b   1.000
_cell.length_c   1.000
_cell.angle_alpha   90.00
_cell.angle_beta   90.00
_cell.angle_gamma   90.00
#
_symmetry.space_group_name_H-M   'P 1'
#
loop_
_entity.id
_entity.type
_entity.pdbx_description
1 polymer ?
#
loop_
_entity_poly.entity_id
_entity_poly.type
_entity_poly.pdbx_seq_one_letter_code
_entity_poly.pdbx_strand_id
1 'polypeptide(L)'
;MRPDGGYILVIRSAAPDGKLDAAYFNPRPIHVARAGWKSRDRRLSIFVELRDVNYTGSTYCLQFLDAKDQMAGTYFQAAQQMTFDVEFVRMR
;
A
#
# COMPACT_ATOMS: atom_id res chain seq x y z
N MET A 1 -2.41 6.29 -14.58
CA MET A 1 -1.20 6.12 -13.74
C MET A 1 -1.06 7.36 -12.86
N ARG A 2 -1.03 7.20 -11.53
CA ARG A 2 -0.86 8.33 -10.60
C ARG A 2 0.61 8.80 -10.67
N PRO A 3 0.91 10.10 -10.79
CA PRO A 3 2.29 10.58 -10.87
C PRO A 3 3.08 10.30 -9.58
N ASP A 4 4.39 10.06 -9.73
CA ASP A 4 5.37 9.68 -8.71
C ASP A 4 5.61 10.79 -7.67
N GLY A 5 4.58 11.21 -6.93
CA GLY A 5 4.65 12.29 -5.94
C GLY A 5 5.57 12.01 -4.74
N GLY A 6 6.53 11.08 -4.87
CA GLY A 6 7.47 10.68 -3.84
C GLY A 6 6.80 9.88 -2.74
N TYR A 7 5.71 9.15 -3.06
CA TYR A 7 4.97 8.42 -2.05
C TYR A 7 5.74 7.18 -1.63
N ILE A 8 5.90 7.01 -0.32
CA ILE A 8 6.68 5.92 0.25
C ILE A 8 5.75 5.06 1.08
N LEU A 9 5.72 3.76 0.77
CA LEU A 9 5.15 2.74 1.62
C LEU A 9 6.30 1.95 2.25
N VAL A 10 6.46 2.07 3.56
CA VAL A 10 7.47 1.34 4.34
C VAL A 10 6.80 0.13 4.97
N ILE A 11 7.37 -1.05 4.78
CA ILE A 11 7.00 -2.27 5.51
C ILE A 11 8.11 -2.53 6.53
N ARG A 12 7.82 -2.39 7.82
CA ARG A 12 8.79 -2.57 8.91
C ARG A 12 8.88 -4.01 9.37
N SER A 13 7.73 -4.67 9.49
CA SER A 13 7.66 -6.08 9.87
C SER A 13 6.38 -6.73 9.34
N ALA A 14 6.43 -8.05 9.19
CA ALA A 14 5.29 -8.89 8.81
C ALA A 14 5.12 -10.01 9.84
N ALA A 15 3.95 -10.04 10.50
CA ALA A 15 3.65 -11.01 11.54
C ALA A 15 3.03 -12.28 10.93
N PRO A 16 3.25 -13.48 11.51
CA PRO A 16 2.66 -14.74 11.01
C PRO A 16 1.13 -14.76 10.99
N ASP A 17 0.47 -13.92 11.79
CA ASP A 17 -0.99 -13.77 11.83
C ASP A 17 -1.57 -12.92 10.67
N GLY A 18 -0.72 -12.49 9.74
CA GLY A 18 -1.11 -11.71 8.57
C GLY A 18 -1.16 -10.20 8.82
N LYS A 19 -0.71 -9.69 9.97
CA LYS A 19 -0.58 -8.25 10.20
C LYS A 19 0.73 -7.69 9.65
N LEU A 20 0.69 -6.44 9.22
CA LEU A 20 1.87 -5.67 8.84
C LEU A 20 2.04 -4.44 9.75
N ASP A 21 3.27 -4.16 10.16
CA ASP A 21 3.65 -2.82 10.61
C ASP A 21 4.10 -2.04 9.38
N ALA A 22 3.29 -1.05 9.00
CA ALA A 22 3.50 -0.25 7.81
C ALA A 22 3.38 1.25 8.11
N ALA A 23 4.12 2.05 7.36
CA ALA A 23 4.02 3.51 7.36
C ALA A 23 3.86 4.02 5.92
N TYR A 24 3.09 5.09 5.76
CA TYR A 24 2.84 5.70 4.46
C TYR A 24 3.13 7.20 4.50
N PHE A 25 3.77 7.71 3.45
CA PHE A 25 4.19 9.11 3.34
C PHE A 25 3.71 9.72 2.02
N ASN A 26 3.09 10.91 2.12
CA ASN A 26 2.73 11.73 0.96
C ASN A 26 2.68 13.23 1.34
N PRO A 27 3.79 13.96 1.19
CA PRO A 27 5.14 13.59 1.65
C PRO A 27 5.23 13.52 3.19
N ARG A 28 4.24 14.04 3.91
CA ARG A 28 4.09 13.88 5.37
C ARG A 28 3.53 12.49 5.70
N PRO A 29 3.76 11.98 6.93
CA PRO A 29 3.15 10.72 7.35
C PRO A 29 1.63 10.84 7.35
N ILE A 30 0.97 9.77 6.90
CA ILE A 30 -0.49 9.60 6.99
C ILE A 30 -0.73 8.35 7.82
N HIS A 31 -1.66 8.44 8.76
CA HIS A 31 -1.94 7.33 9.65
C HIS A 31 -2.46 6.09 8.89
N VAL A 32 -1.75 4.98 9.07
CA VAL A 32 -2.14 3.65 8.61
C VAL A 32 -3.02 3.03 9.69
N ALA A 33 -4.33 2.94 9.42
CA ALA A 33 -5.30 2.38 10.36
C ALA A 33 -5.25 0.86 10.39
N ARG A 34 -4.95 0.24 9.25
CA ARG A 34 -4.86 -1.22 9.10
C ARG A 34 -3.87 -1.56 8.02
N ALA A 35 -3.03 -2.55 8.28
CA ALA A 35 -2.22 -3.17 7.25
C ALA A 35 -2.13 -4.68 7.47
N GLY A 36 -2.12 -5.44 6.38
CA GLY A 36 -2.02 -6.89 6.44
C GLY A 36 -1.49 -7.49 5.17
N TRP A 37 -1.00 -8.72 5.27
CA TRP A 37 -0.46 -9.47 4.15
C TRP A 37 -1.11 -10.85 4.07
N LYS A 38 -1.10 -11.40 2.86
CA LYS A 38 -1.51 -12.77 2.58
C LYS A 38 -0.58 -13.35 1.53
N SER A 39 -0.32 -14.65 1.62
CA SER A 39 0.34 -15.40 0.57
C SER A 39 -0.58 -16.55 0.15
N ARG A 40 -0.90 -16.63 -1.15
CA ARG A 40 -1.69 -17.72 -1.73
C ARG A 40 -1.12 -18.09 -3.08
N ASP A 41 -0.94 -19.37 -3.36
CA ASP A 41 -0.46 -19.85 -4.67
C ASP A 41 0.84 -19.16 -5.11
N ARG A 42 1.77 -18.94 -4.16
CA ARG A 42 3.03 -18.19 -4.34
C ARG A 42 2.87 -16.71 -4.73
N ARG A 43 1.68 -16.13 -4.54
CA ARG A 43 1.42 -14.70 -4.73
C ARG A 43 1.33 -14.01 -3.38
N LEU A 44 2.30 -13.14 -3.10
CA LEU A 44 2.27 -12.25 -1.94
C LEU A 44 1.42 -11.02 -2.28
N SER A 45 0.47 -10.70 -1.41
CA SER A 45 -0.36 -9.50 -1.52
C SER A 45 -0.43 -8.78 -0.19
N ILE A 46 -0.52 -7.45 -0.23
CA ILE A 46 -0.75 -6.63 0.95
C ILE A 46 -1.98 -5.74 0.78
N PHE A 47 -2.58 -5.42 1.92
CA PHE A 47 -3.65 -4.45 2.05
C PHE A 47 -3.20 -3.37 3.03
N VAL A 48 -3.46 -2.11 2.70
CA VAL A 48 -3.20 -0.96 3.58
C VAL A 48 -4.40 -0.04 3.55
N GLU A 49 -4.87 0.40 4.71
CA GLU A 49 -5.93 1.38 4.88
C GLU A 49 -5.38 2.64 5.54
N LEU A 50 -5.64 3.79 4.91
CA LEU A 50 -5.23 5.10 5.38
C LEU A 50 -6.44 5.84 5.99
N ARG A 51 -6.30 6.26 7.25
CA ARG A 51 -7.30 7.08 7.94
C ARG A 51 -6.66 8.27 8.63
N ASP A 52 -6.84 9.45 8.07
CA ASP A 52 -6.26 10.70 8.56
C ASP A 52 -7.04 11.89 7.96
N VAL A 53 -6.60 13.12 8.23
CA VAL A 53 -7.14 14.33 7.58
C VAL A 53 -7.05 14.18 6.06
N ASN A 54 -8.21 14.26 5.38
CA ASN A 54 -8.40 14.02 3.93
C ASN A 54 -8.22 12.57 3.46
N TYR A 55 -8.06 11.61 4.39
CA TYR A 55 -8.03 10.19 4.12
C TYR A 55 -9.13 9.51 4.94
N THR A 56 -10.32 9.35 4.36
CA THR A 56 -11.49 8.76 5.05
C THR A 56 -11.59 7.24 4.85
N GLY A 57 -10.45 6.54 4.85
CA GLY A 57 -10.38 5.10 4.56
C GLY A 57 -9.95 4.79 3.12
N SER A 58 -9.00 5.55 2.57
CA SER A 58 -8.41 5.21 1.27
C SER A 58 -7.59 3.92 1.40
N THR A 59 -7.61 3.05 0.40
CA THR A 59 -6.98 1.73 0.50
C THR A 59 -6.00 1.45 -0.62
N TYR A 60 -4.97 0.67 -0.31
CA TYR A 60 -4.09 0.02 -1.27
C TYR A 60 -4.35 -1.49 -1.24
N CYS A 61 -4.50 -2.08 -2.42
CA CYS A 61 -4.54 -3.52 -2.64
C CYS A 61 -3.42 -3.85 -3.63
N LEU A 62 -2.32 -4.41 -3.13
CA LEU A 62 -1.09 -4.59 -3.92
C LEU A 62 -0.66 -6.04 -3.94
N GLN A 63 -0.09 -6.47 -5.06
CA GLN A 63 0.55 -7.76 -5.23
C GLN A 63 2.04 -7.57 -5.53
N PHE A 64 2.88 -8.42 -4.95
CA PHE A 64 4.29 -8.47 -5.28
C PHE A 64 4.49 -9.13 -6.65
N LEU A 65 5.24 -8.46 -7.51
CA LEU A 65 5.63 -8.93 -8.83
C LEU A 65 7.10 -9.35 -8.78
N ASP A 66 7.34 -10.64 -8.54
CA ASP A 66 8.70 -11.20 -8.37
C ASP A 66 9.65 -10.81 -9.51
N ALA A 67 9.16 -10.89 -10.75
CA ALA A 67 9.95 -10.59 -11.95
C ALA A 67 10.44 -9.13 -12.05
N LYS A 68 9.78 -8.21 -11.34
CA LYS A 68 10.09 -6.77 -11.35
C LYS A 68 10.65 -6.25 -10.04
N ASP A 69 10.57 -7.04 -8.95
CA ASP A 69 10.84 -6.61 -7.58
C ASP A 69 10.02 -5.36 -7.18
N GLN A 70 8.72 -5.40 -7.45
CA GLN A 70 7.78 -4.28 -7.29
C GLN A 70 6.47 -4.73 -6.64
N MET A 71 5.75 -3.78 -6.03
CA MET A 71 4.37 -3.98 -5.59
C MET A 71 3.46 -3.22 -6.55
N ALA A 72 2.48 -3.90 -7.16
CA ALA A 72 1.55 -3.29 -8.10
C ALA A 72 0.10 -3.65 -7.76
N GLY A 73 -0.84 -2.77 -8.09
CA GLY A 73 -2.26 -3.01 -7.88
C GLY A 73 -3.05 -1.71 -7.89
N THR A 74 -4.00 -1.60 -6.97
CA THR A 74 -4.95 -0.47 -6.97
C THR A 74 -4.85 0.38 -5.71
N TYR A 75 -5.09 1.67 -5.89
CA TYR A 75 -5.34 2.66 -4.85
C TYR A 75 -6.77 3.18 -4.99
N PHE A 76 -7.60 2.92 -3.99
CA PHE A 76 -8.93 3.52 -3.87
C PHE A 76 -8.85 4.82 -3.06
N GLN A 77 -9.17 5.94 -3.69
CA GLN A 77 -9.19 7.26 -3.07
C GLN A 77 -10.60 7.56 -2.57
N ALA A 78 -10.77 7.50 -1.25
CA ALA A 78 -12.10 7.49 -0.63
C ALA A 78 -12.89 8.81 -0.83
N ALA A 79 -12.22 9.96 -0.87
CA ALA A 79 -12.88 11.26 -0.95
C ALA A 79 -13.51 11.55 -2.32
N GLN A 80 -12.90 11.10 -3.42
CA GLN A 80 -13.40 11.24 -4.79
C GLN A 80 -14.08 9.95 -5.28
N GLN A 81 -14.02 8.86 -4.50
CA GLN A 81 -14.53 7.55 -4.86
C GLN A 81 -13.97 7.02 -6.18
N MET A 82 -12.67 7.26 -6.43
CA MET A 82 -11.97 6.84 -7.63
C MET A 82 -10.92 5.79 -7.30
N THR A 83 -10.72 4.86 -8.22
CA THR A 83 -9.67 3.84 -8.14
C THR A 83 -8.62 4.11 -9.20
N PHE A 84 -7.35 3.99 -8.82
CA PHE A 84 -6.21 4.20 -9.71
C PHE A 84 -5.30 2.98 -9.68
N ASP A 85 -4.75 2.60 -10.83
CA ASP A 85 -3.61 1.69 -10.89
C ASP A 85 -2.35 2.39 -10.39
N VAL A 86 -1.61 1.68 -9.53
CA VAL A 86 -0.41 2.16 -8.87
C VAL A 86 0.66 1.08 -8.82
N GLU A 87 1.91 1.54 -8.81
CA GLU A 87 3.10 0.71 -8.64
C GLU A 87 4.01 1.34 -7.59
N PHE A 88 4.66 0.52 -6.77
CA PHE A 88 5.72 0.91 -5.87
C PHE A 88 6.97 0.13 -6.25
N VAL A 89 8.06 0.85 -6.52
CA VAL A 89 9.38 0.28 -6.78
C VAL A 89 10.17 0.23 -5.49
N ARG A 90 10.92 -0.87 -5.28
CA ARG A 90 11.80 -1.01 -4.12
C ARG A 90 12.80 0.14 -4.10
N MET A 91 12.81 0.91 -3.01
CA MET A 91 13.83 1.91 -2.75
C MET A 91 15.15 1.22 -2.46
N ARG A 92 16.23 1.68 -3.11
CA ARG A 92 17.61 1.20 -2.90
C ARG A 92 18.33 2.05 -1.88
#